data_AF-A0A8T5QF88-F1
#
_entry.id   AF-A0A8T5QF88-F1
#
_cell.length_a   1.000
_cell.length_b   1.000
_cell.length_c   1.000
_cell.angle_alpha   90.00
_cell.angle_beta   90.00
_cell.angle_gamma   90.00
#
_symmetry.space_group_name_H-M   'P 1'
#
loop_
_entity.id
_entity.type
_entity.pdbx_description
1 polymer ?
#
loop_
_entity_poly.entity_id
_entity_poly.type
_entity_poly.pdbx_seq_one_letter_code
_entity_poly.pdbx_strand_id
1 'polypeptide(L)' 'MGQQEIYDFLKKNKRKWYTSRDISNKLKVSIGSVTNCLKKLRQSRSIQFRSSKRKNQFEYKFKR' A
#
# COMPACT_ATOMS: atom_id res chain seq x y z
N MET A 1 -2.40 -4.64 14.08
CA MET A 1 -1.80 -3.97 12.92
C MET A 1 -2.84 -3.84 11.82
N GLY A 2 -3.15 -2.60 11.46
CA GLY A 2 -4.43 -2.26 10.84
C GLY A 2 -4.30 -1.63 9.46
N GLN A 3 -5.39 -1.76 8.70
CA GLN A 3 -5.67 -1.00 7.49
C GLN A 3 -5.42 0.51 7.68
N GLN A 4 -5.69 1.03 8.88
CA GLN A 4 -5.44 2.41 9.28
C GLN A 4 -3.95 2.80 9.23
N GLU A 5 -3.04 1.97 9.75
CA GLU A 5 -1.60 2.29 9.78
C GLU A 5 -1.01 2.35 8.37
N ILE A 6 -1.43 1.45 7.49
CA ILE A 6 -1.03 1.45 6.07
C ILE A 6 -1.59 2.68 5.36
N TYR A 7 -2.85 3.03 5.65
CA TYR A 7 -3.47 4.23 5.12
C TYR A 7 -2.74 5.49 5.58
N ASP A 8 -2.43 5.61 6.87
CA ASP A 8 -1.71 6.74 7.45
C ASP A 8 -0.27 6.83 6.92
N PHE A 9 0.40 5.69 6.73
CA PHE A 9 1.71 5.64 6.09
C PHE A 9 1.68 6.23 4.68
N LEU A 10 0.71 5.80 3.85
CA LEU A 10 0.53 6.32 2.51
C LEU A 10 0.14 7.81 2.55
N LYS A 11 -0.74 8.21 3.48
CA LYS A 11 -1.18 9.59 3.70
C LYS A 11 -0.05 10.52 4.14
N LYS A 12 0.92 10.05 4.93
CA LYS A 12 2.13 10.82 5.26
C LYS A 12 3.06 10.96 4.05
N ASN A 13 3.00 10.02 3.10
CA ASN A 13 3.90 9.95 1.94
C ASN A 13 3.18 10.15 0.60
N LYS A 14 2.25 11.12 0.52
CA LYS A 14 1.30 11.29 -0.61
C LYS A 14 1.92 11.44 -2.01
N ARG A 15 3.23 11.72 -2.12
CA ARG A 15 3.90 11.95 -3.40
C ARG A 15 4.56 10.70 -3.99
N LYS A 16 4.83 9.68 -3.17
CA LYS A 16 5.61 8.50 -3.58
C LYS A 16 4.73 7.28 -3.76
N TRP A 17 5.13 6.44 -4.71
CA TRP A 17 4.58 5.11 -4.91
C TRP A 17 5.38 4.10 -4.11
N TYR A 18 4.70 3.13 -3.51
CA TYR A 18 5.30 2.08 -2.70
C TYR A 18 4.79 0.71 -3.12
N THR A 19 5.66 -0.29 -3.09
CA THR A 19 5.22 -1.68 -3.23
C THR A 19 4.74 -2.22 -1.89
N SER A 20 4.01 -3.35 -1.91
CA SER A 20 3.65 -4.05 -0.68
C SER A 20 4.88 -4.42 0.16
N ARG A 21 6.01 -4.73 -0.49
CA ARG A 21 7.29 -5.04 0.19
C ARG A 21 7.90 -3.82 0.88
N ASP A 22 7.85 -2.65 0.25
CA ASP A 22 8.35 -1.41 0.87
C ASP A 22 7.56 -1.06 2.13
N ILE A 23 6.22 -1.19 2.06
CA ILE A 23 5.32 -0.91 3.18
C ILE A 23 5.56 -1.92 4.31
N SER A 24 5.67 -3.21 3.97
CA SER A 24 5.99 -4.28 4.91
C SER A 24 7.30 -4.02 5.67
N ASN A 25 8.37 -3.68 4.94
CA ASN A 25 9.67 -3.38 5.54
C ASN A 25 9.61 -2.15 6.46
N LYS A 26 8.92 -1.08 6.05
CA LYS A 26 8.84 0.17 6.82
C LYS A 26 7.99 0.06 8.07
N LEU A 27 6.87 -0.68 7.99
CA LEU A 27 5.96 -0.87 9.11
C LEU A 27 6.32 -2.09 9.96
N LYS A 28 7.34 -2.87 9.56
CA LYS A 28 7.73 -4.15 10.19
C LYS A 28 6.54 -5.11 10.34
N VAL A 29 5.68 -5.16 9.32
CA VAL A 29 4.48 -6.01 9.27
C VAL A 29 4.66 -7.08 8.20
N SER A 30 4.07 -8.26 8.40
CA SER A 30 4.11 -9.33 7.39
C SER A 30 3.54 -8.89 6.03
N ILE A 31 4.17 -9.36 4.96
CA ILE A 31 3.77 -9.02 3.59
C ILE A 31 2.32 -9.46 3.26
N GLY A 32 1.88 -10.58 3.83
CA GLY A 32 0.52 -11.10 3.66
C GLY A 32 -0.53 -10.16 4.26
N SER A 33 -0.30 -9.69 5.49
CA SER A 33 -1.19 -8.73 6.16
C SER A 33 -1.26 -7.40 5.40
N VAL A 34 -0.12 -6.90 4.92
CA VAL A 34 -0.06 -5.68 4.10
C VAL A 34 -0.85 -5.85 2.81
N THR A 35 -0.65 -6.97 2.11
CA THR A 35 -1.36 -7.27 0.85
C THR A 35 -2.87 -7.34 1.06
N ASN A 36 -3.33 -8.02 2.12
CA ASN A 36 -4.76 -8.09 2.45
C ASN A 36 -5.35 -6.71 2.78
N CYS A 37 -4.65 -5.88 3.53
CA CYS A 37 -5.10 -4.51 3.83
C CYS A 37 -5.15 -3.63 2.57
N LEU A 38 -4.12 -3.70 1.72
CA LEU A 38 -4.08 -2.96 0.45
C LEU A 38 -5.19 -3.39 -0.50
N LYS A 39 -5.54 -4.69 -0.53
CA LYS A 39 -6.69 -5.20 -1.30
C LYS A 39 -8.01 -4.56 -0.83
N LYS A 40 -8.24 -4.46 0.48
CA LYS A 40 -9.41 -3.79 1.05
C LYS A 40 -9.43 -2.29 0.73
N LEU A 41 -8.29 -1.60 0.88
CA LEU A 41 -8.16 -0.18 0.56
C LEU A 41 -8.37 0.12 -0.94
N ARG A 42 -8.01 -0.82 -1.82
CA ARG A 42 -8.31 -0.74 -3.25
C ARG A 42 -9.80 -0.87 -3.51
N GLN A 43 -10.47 -1.83 -2.86
CA GLN A 43 -11.92 -2.04 -2.99
C GLN A 43 -12.69 -0.80 -2.50
N SER A 44 -12.27 -0.19 -1.39
CA SER A 44 -12.87 1.04 -0.86
C SER A 44 -12.47 2.31 -1.64
N ARG A 45 -11.65 2.19 -2.71
CA ARG A 45 -11.15 3.30 -3.54
C ARG A 45 -10.46 4.42 -2.74
N SER A 46 -9.92 4.08 -1.56
CA SER A 46 -9.26 5.02 -0.65
C SER A 46 -7.81 5.29 -1.04
N ILE A 47 -7.22 4.44 -1.89
CA ILE A 47 -5.85 4.56 -2.39
C ILE A 47 -5.81 4.37 -3.91
N GLN A 48 -4.78 4.94 -4.54
CA GLN A 48 -4.47 4.66 -5.94
C GLN A 48 -3.51 3.46 -6.02
N PHE A 49 -3.67 2.66 -7.07
CA PHE A 49 -2.77 1.56 -7.39
C PHE A 49 -2.47 1.53 -8.88
N ARG A 50 -1.30 1.02 -9.25
CA ARG A 50 -0.90 0.80 -10.64
C ARG A 50 0.00 -0.42 -10.75
N SER A 51 0.10 -1.00 -11.94
CA SER A 51 1.11 -2.01 -12.24
C SER A 51 2.50 -1.40 -12.14
N SER A 52 3.43 -2.09 -11.50
CA SER A 52 4.85 -1.70 -11.47
C SER A 52 5.53 -2.14 -12.78
N LYS A 53 6.81 -1.78 -12.94
CA LYS A 53 7.65 -2.23 -14.06
C LYS A 53 7.90 -3.74 -14.05
N ARG A 54 7.72 -4.42 -12.91
CA ARG A 54 7.88 -5.87 -12.76
C ARG A 54 6.54 -6.60 -12.96
N LYS A 55 6.59 -7.74 -13.64
CA LYS A 55 5.42 -8.64 -13.78
C LYS A 55 4.85 -8.99 -12.40
N ASN A 56 3.52 -9.00 -12.30
CA ASN A 56 2.75 -9.37 -11.11
C ASN A 56 3.02 -8.52 -9.86
N GLN A 57 3.56 -7.30 -10.02
CA GLN A 57 3.79 -6.37 -8.91
C GLN A 57 2.93 -5.11 -9.06
N PHE A 58 2.32 -4.68 -7.96
CA PHE A 58 1.58 -3.42 -7.89
C PHE A 58 2.30 -2.41 -7.00
N GLU A 59 2.15 -1.15 -7.37
CA GLU A 59 2.54 0.02 -6.60
C GLU A 59 1.29 0.74 -6.09
N TYR A 60 1.41 1.32 -4.90
CA TYR A 60 0.32 1.93 -4.14
C TYR A 60 0.70 3.35 -3.73
N LYS A 61 -0.28 4.25 -3.77
CA LYS A 61 -0.12 5.66 -3.41
C LYS A 61 -1.41 6.18 -2.78
N PHE A 62 -1.30 7.17 -1.90
CA PHE A 62 -2.45 7.86 -1.34
C PHE A 62 -3.23 8.60 -2.43
N LYS A 63 -4.56 8.49 -2.42
CA LYS A 63 -5.44 9.25 -3.31
C LYS A 63 -5.42 10.72 -2.89
N ARG A 64 -5.12 11.63 -3.83
CA ARG A 64 -5.09 13.07 -3.54
C ARG A 64 -6.49 13.61 -3.31
#